data_AF-A0A2V6MN39-F1
#
_entry.id   AF-A0A2V6MN39-F1
#
_cell.length_a   1.000
_cell.length_b   1.000
_cell.length_c   1.000
_cell.angle_alpha   90.00
_cell.angle_beta   90.00
_cell.angle_gamma   90.00
#
_symmetry.space_group_name_H-M   'P 1'
#
loop_
_entity.id
_entity.type
_entity.pdbx_description
1 polymer ?
#
loop_
_entity_poly.entity_id
_entity_poly.type
_entity_poly.pdbx_seq_one_letter_code
_entity_poly.pdbx_strand_id
1 'polypeptide(L)'
;MNSRGLRFFFAFLVALTAAVGAAPAPAPNASPTPAPQIDPKLFSGMQWRQIGPFRGGRALAIEGVPGEPNTWYFGAVAGGVWKTLDGGANWTPLFDKQDISSIGAIAVSPSDHNTIYVGTGEAAIRGNTTYGTGVYKSVDAGKNWKNIGLRDTRQIGALIVHPNNPDIVLVAALGHAFGPNPERGIFRTSDGGKTWAKVLSKDENTGGIDVVFDPRNPNVVFASLWQARRQPWFFSSGGPGSGLYKSEDNGVTWKQLTGNGLPDGILGIIGISVSGADSNRVYAIIEAKEGGIFRSDDGGEKWTKVNDDGRFRQRAWYFSKIYADPKSADTVYVLNTGAFKSVDGAKTFNLLPARHGDHHGLWIDPENPNRIGNVNDGGASISVDGGKTWTTQNNQPTAQFYHVATDNAYPYHIYGAQQDNSNVGIASRSDEGVITAQNWFVAGGGECGFVVPDPRDWRIIYSNNEGYITRYDKNKEEGQDVSVWPLDNAGHGAIDLVHRFQWITPLLLSPHNPDVVYTAAECVFKSTDHGMSWTQISNDLTKNDKSKQQPSGGPLTNDITSVEYYDTIFALAESPKKQGTIWAGTDDGLVHVTTDDGKNWA
;
A
#
# COMPACT_ATOMS: atom_id res chain seq x y z
N MET A 1 16.79 51.46 -86.52
CA MET A 1 16.76 50.73 -87.81
C MET A 1 17.54 49.43 -87.65
N ASN A 2 16.85 48.32 -87.89
CA ASN A 2 17.36 46.95 -88.11
C ASN A 2 18.70 46.49 -87.50
N SER A 3 18.52 45.59 -86.52
CA SER A 3 19.02 44.21 -86.55
C SER A 3 20.45 43.91 -86.08
N ARG A 4 20.52 42.71 -85.46
CA ARG A 4 21.68 41.87 -85.12
C ARG A 4 22.46 42.35 -83.89
N GLY A 5 22.67 41.57 -82.85
CA GLY A 5 22.39 40.16 -82.57
C GLY A 5 23.41 39.73 -81.52
N LEU A 6 23.01 39.02 -80.47
CA LEU A 6 23.95 38.23 -79.66
C LEU A 6 23.21 37.13 -78.92
N ARG A 7 23.77 35.94 -79.02
CA ARG A 7 23.24 34.67 -78.52
C ARG A 7 23.35 34.62 -76.99
N PHE A 8 22.30 34.15 -76.33
CA PHE A 8 22.38 33.62 -74.97
C PHE A 8 21.83 32.19 -74.97
N PHE A 9 22.70 31.26 -74.54
CA PHE A 9 22.32 29.90 -74.18
C PHE A 9 21.59 29.94 -72.83
N PHE A 10 20.39 29.39 -72.76
CA PHE A 10 19.75 29.01 -71.50
C PHE A 10 19.42 27.52 -71.57
N ALA A 11 19.96 26.77 -70.60
CA ALA A 11 19.63 25.38 -70.37
C ALA A 11 18.20 25.26 -69.82
N PHE A 12 17.37 24.44 -70.45
CA PHE A 12 16.04 24.09 -69.95
C PHE A 12 16.16 22.86 -69.04
N LEU A 13 15.83 23.05 -67.76
CA LEU A 13 15.62 21.97 -66.80
C LEU A 13 14.22 21.37 -67.06
N VAL A 14 14.15 20.09 -67.38
CA VAL A 14 12.88 19.35 -67.53
C VAL A 14 12.35 19.03 -66.13
N ALA A 15 11.23 19.65 -65.75
CA ALA A 15 10.48 19.28 -64.55
C ALA A 15 9.66 18.01 -64.82
N LEU A 16 10.03 16.90 -64.19
CA LEU A 16 9.23 15.69 -64.13
C LEU A 16 8.16 15.86 -63.03
N THR A 17 6.90 15.99 -63.40
CA THR A 17 5.76 15.95 -62.49
C THR A 17 5.44 14.49 -62.14
N ALA A 18 5.95 14.01 -61.00
CA ALA A 18 5.48 12.76 -60.42
C ALA A 18 4.14 13.00 -59.72
N ALA A 19 3.08 12.34 -60.18
CA ALA A 19 1.79 12.33 -59.52
C ALA A 19 1.92 11.59 -58.16
N VAL A 20 1.81 12.33 -57.06
CA VAL A 20 1.69 11.76 -55.72
C VAL A 20 0.27 11.21 -55.59
N GLY A 21 0.12 9.89 -55.68
CA GLY A 21 -1.13 9.22 -55.34
C GLY A 21 -1.41 9.39 -53.85
N ALA A 22 -2.58 9.93 -53.51
CA ALA A 22 -3.03 10.01 -52.13
C ALA A 22 -3.19 8.59 -51.56
N ALA A 23 -2.50 8.30 -50.45
CA ALA A 23 -2.73 7.07 -49.70
C ALA A 23 -4.17 7.04 -49.15
N PRO A 24 -4.87 5.90 -49.20
CA PRO A 24 -6.20 5.79 -48.63
C PRO A 24 -6.13 6.04 -47.12
N ALA A 25 -7.08 6.82 -46.60
CA ALA A 25 -7.22 7.06 -45.17
C ALA A 25 -7.38 5.70 -44.43
N PRO A 26 -6.77 5.53 -43.24
CA PRO A 26 -6.96 4.33 -42.45
C PRO A 26 -8.45 4.14 -42.16
N ALA A 27 -8.96 2.93 -42.40
CA ALA A 27 -10.33 2.58 -42.09
C ALA A 27 -10.60 2.80 -40.59
N PRO A 28 -11.79 3.30 -40.21
CA PRO A 28 -12.14 3.43 -38.80
C PRO A 28 -12.03 2.07 -38.13
N ASN A 29 -11.23 1.99 -37.05
CA ASN A 29 -11.12 0.79 -36.22
C ASN A 29 -12.54 0.31 -35.87
N ALA A 30 -12.87 -0.91 -36.26
CA ALA A 30 -14.12 -1.55 -35.84
C ALA A 30 -14.17 -1.50 -34.32
N SER A 31 -15.19 -0.85 -33.76
CA SER A 31 -15.45 -0.90 -32.33
C SER A 31 -15.54 -2.37 -31.91
N PRO A 32 -14.83 -2.81 -30.85
CA PRO A 32 -14.88 -4.21 -30.45
C PRO A 32 -16.33 -4.60 -30.21
N THR A 33 -16.78 -5.65 -30.89
CA THR A 33 -18.10 -6.23 -30.66
C THR A 33 -18.22 -6.54 -29.16
N PRO A 34 -19.25 -6.05 -28.45
CA PRO A 34 -19.43 -6.37 -27.04
C PRO A 34 -19.40 -7.89 -26.87
N ALA A 35 -18.61 -8.37 -25.91
CA ALA A 35 -18.59 -9.78 -25.59
C ALA A 35 -20.03 -10.25 -25.30
N PRO A 36 -20.45 -11.42 -25.79
CA PRO A 36 -21.80 -11.92 -25.53
C PRO A 36 -22.04 -11.93 -24.02
N GLN A 37 -23.04 -11.17 -23.59
CA GLN A 37 -23.41 -11.07 -22.19
C GLN A 37 -23.94 -12.45 -21.75
N ILE A 38 -23.22 -13.12 -20.85
CA ILE A 38 -23.67 -14.39 -20.27
C ILE A 38 -24.96 -14.11 -19.50
N ASP A 39 -26.06 -14.80 -19.82
CA ASP A 39 -27.34 -14.64 -19.14
C ASP A 39 -27.13 -14.84 -17.62
N PRO A 40 -27.41 -13.82 -16.78
CA PRO A 40 -27.27 -13.93 -15.33
C PRO A 40 -27.99 -15.14 -14.72
N LYS A 41 -29.06 -15.64 -15.36
CA LYS A 41 -29.75 -16.86 -14.92
C LYS A 41 -28.86 -18.10 -14.91
N LEU A 42 -27.79 -18.13 -15.71
CA LEU A 42 -26.85 -19.25 -15.75
C LEU A 42 -25.97 -19.33 -14.50
N PHE A 43 -25.82 -18.23 -13.76
CA PHE A 43 -24.97 -18.16 -12.58
C PHE A 43 -25.65 -17.52 -11.35
N SER A 44 -26.95 -17.23 -11.41
CA SER A 44 -27.70 -16.59 -10.32
C SER A 44 -27.82 -17.45 -9.05
N GLY A 45 -27.58 -18.75 -9.16
CA GLY A 45 -27.51 -19.68 -8.03
C GLY A 45 -26.11 -19.79 -7.39
N MET A 46 -25.08 -19.18 -7.98
CA MET A 46 -23.73 -19.21 -7.43
C MET A 46 -23.63 -18.27 -6.23
N GLN A 47 -22.95 -18.74 -5.18
CA GLN A 47 -22.72 -17.97 -3.96
C GLN A 47 -21.22 -17.83 -3.72
N TRP A 48 -20.80 -16.65 -3.26
CA TRP A 48 -19.44 -16.46 -2.77
C TRP A 48 -19.23 -17.31 -1.52
N ARG A 49 -18.11 -18.02 -1.48
CA ARG A 49 -17.67 -18.80 -0.34
C ARG A 49 -16.25 -18.39 0.02
N GLN A 50 -16.06 -18.03 1.28
CA GLN A 50 -14.74 -17.72 1.81
C GLN A 50 -13.98 -19.05 2.04
N ILE A 51 -12.77 -19.14 1.47
CA ILE A 51 -11.94 -20.35 1.48
C ILE A 51 -10.60 -20.16 2.19
N GLY A 52 -10.38 -18.98 2.77
CA GLY A 52 -9.14 -18.58 3.39
C GLY A 52 -8.14 -17.91 2.44
N PRO A 53 -6.87 -17.77 2.86
CA PRO A 53 -6.39 -18.20 4.16
C PRO A 53 -6.95 -17.28 5.26
N PHE A 54 -7.20 -17.81 6.45
CA PHE A 54 -7.58 -17.03 7.64
C PHE A 54 -6.38 -16.31 8.27
N ARG A 55 -5.39 -15.89 7.48
CA ARG A 55 -4.25 -15.08 7.94
C ARG A 55 -4.56 -13.62 7.67
N GLY A 56 -4.39 -12.77 8.69
CA GLY A 56 -4.55 -11.34 8.52
C GLY A 56 -3.56 -10.77 7.50
N GLY A 57 -4.01 -9.77 6.76
CA GLY A 57 -3.18 -8.88 5.95
C GLY A 57 -3.10 -7.48 6.56
N ARG A 58 -2.50 -6.54 5.83
CA ARG A 58 -2.22 -5.20 6.33
C ARG A 58 -3.44 -4.45 6.83
N ALA A 59 -3.28 -3.89 8.03
CA ALA A 59 -4.27 -3.06 8.69
C ALA A 59 -3.59 -1.82 9.30
N LEU A 60 -4.23 -0.66 9.16
CA LEU A 60 -3.70 0.62 9.66
C LEU A 60 -4.46 1.19 10.85
N ALA A 61 -5.71 0.78 11.03
CA ALA A 61 -6.60 1.34 12.03
C ALA A 61 -7.08 0.25 13.00
N ILE A 62 -7.04 0.55 14.29
CA ILE A 62 -7.64 -0.27 15.35
C ILE A 62 -8.23 0.65 16.42
N GLU A 63 -9.42 0.30 16.90
CA GLU A 63 -10.14 1.05 17.93
C GLU A 63 -10.79 0.09 18.90
N GLY A 64 -10.56 0.31 20.19
CA GLY A 64 -11.31 -0.34 21.27
C GLY A 64 -12.47 0.54 21.71
N VAL A 65 -13.37 -0.03 22.50
CA VAL A 65 -14.51 0.70 23.07
C VAL A 65 -14.31 0.83 24.59
N PRO A 66 -14.10 2.04 25.14
CA PRO A 66 -13.98 2.25 26.59
C PRO A 66 -15.18 1.65 27.35
N GLY A 67 -14.96 1.00 28.49
CA GLY A 67 -16.00 0.29 29.23
C GLY A 67 -16.49 -1.03 28.61
N GLU A 68 -16.12 -1.37 27.36
CA GLU A 68 -16.50 -2.60 26.68
C GLU A 68 -15.27 -3.44 26.32
N PRO A 69 -14.74 -4.23 27.28
CA PRO A 69 -13.38 -4.76 27.19
C PRO A 69 -13.09 -5.73 26.04
N ASN A 70 -14.15 -6.31 25.47
CA ASN A 70 -14.07 -7.32 24.42
C ASN A 70 -14.53 -6.79 23.05
N THR A 71 -15.00 -5.54 22.98
CA THR A 71 -15.48 -4.91 21.74
C THR A 71 -14.36 -4.12 21.09
N TRP A 72 -14.00 -4.50 19.86
CA TRP A 72 -12.98 -3.82 19.07
C TRP A 72 -13.33 -3.79 17.60
N TYR A 73 -12.73 -2.83 16.90
CA TYR A 73 -12.81 -2.68 15.46
C TYR A 73 -11.40 -2.59 14.87
N PHE A 74 -11.20 -3.15 13.68
CA PHE A 74 -10.00 -2.84 12.88
C PHE A 74 -10.37 -2.57 11.42
N GLY A 75 -9.50 -1.82 10.75
CA GLY A 75 -9.60 -1.47 9.34
C GLY A 75 -8.45 -2.05 8.54
N ALA A 76 -8.75 -2.97 7.63
CA ALA A 76 -7.79 -3.51 6.68
C ALA A 76 -7.64 -2.61 5.45
N VAL A 77 -6.43 -2.54 4.87
CA VAL A 77 -6.16 -1.67 3.71
C VAL A 77 -6.79 -2.14 2.40
N ALA A 78 -7.22 -3.41 2.36
CA ALA A 78 -7.93 -4.02 1.23
C ALA A 78 -9.02 -5.02 1.69
N GLY A 79 -9.42 -4.97 2.96
CA GLY A 79 -10.33 -5.96 3.57
C GLY A 79 -11.51 -5.37 4.32
N GLY A 80 -11.70 -4.05 4.30
CA GLY A 80 -12.82 -3.38 4.97
C GLY A 80 -12.69 -3.29 6.49
N VAL A 81 -13.82 -3.02 7.15
CA VAL A 81 -13.92 -2.88 8.60
C VAL A 81 -14.40 -4.19 9.23
N TRP A 82 -13.76 -4.57 10.33
CA TRP A 82 -14.05 -5.79 11.08
C TRP A 82 -14.36 -5.47 12.53
N LYS A 83 -15.14 -6.34 13.18
CA LYS A 83 -15.50 -6.22 14.60
C LYS A 83 -15.33 -7.54 15.34
N THR A 84 -14.85 -7.45 16.56
CA THR A 84 -14.88 -8.54 17.55
C THR A 84 -15.74 -8.14 18.73
N LEU A 85 -16.35 -9.12 19.38
CA LEU A 85 -17.07 -8.99 20.65
C LEU A 85 -16.49 -9.89 21.77
N ASP A 86 -15.43 -10.65 21.47
CA ASP A 86 -14.80 -11.62 22.37
C ASP A 86 -13.29 -11.37 22.53
N GLY A 87 -12.85 -10.12 22.39
CA GLY A 87 -11.46 -9.73 22.62
C GLY A 87 -10.49 -10.19 21.54
N GLY A 88 -10.97 -10.46 20.32
CA GLY A 88 -10.15 -10.80 19.15
C GLY A 88 -10.02 -12.30 18.90
N ALA A 89 -10.84 -13.13 19.57
CA ALA A 89 -10.91 -14.54 19.27
C ALA A 89 -11.66 -14.78 17.94
N ASN A 90 -12.69 -13.98 17.64
CA ASN A 90 -13.42 -14.02 16.38
C ASN A 90 -13.67 -12.62 15.81
N TRP A 91 -13.50 -12.47 14.50
CA TRP A 91 -13.71 -11.22 13.78
C TRP A 91 -14.82 -11.37 12.73
N THR A 92 -15.76 -10.43 12.71
CA THR A 92 -16.88 -10.37 11.76
C THR A 92 -16.70 -9.17 10.82
N PRO A 93 -16.81 -9.34 9.50
CA PRO A 93 -16.73 -8.23 8.56
C PRO A 93 -18.00 -7.37 8.65
N LEU A 94 -17.84 -6.05 8.59
CA LEU A 94 -18.92 -5.05 8.69
C LEU A 94 -19.06 -4.18 7.44
N PHE A 95 -18.15 -4.31 6.47
CA PHE A 95 -18.01 -3.36 5.36
C PHE A 95 -18.15 -3.98 3.97
N ASP A 96 -18.45 -5.28 3.87
CA ASP A 96 -18.53 -6.04 2.60
C ASP A 96 -19.57 -5.52 1.59
N LYS A 97 -20.53 -4.72 2.05
CA LYS A 97 -21.58 -4.14 1.21
C LYS A 97 -21.22 -2.75 0.65
N GLN A 98 -20.07 -2.20 1.01
CA GLN A 98 -19.62 -0.90 0.52
C GLN A 98 -18.82 -1.05 -0.78
N ASP A 99 -18.70 0.04 -1.52
CA ASP A 99 -18.01 0.09 -2.82
C ASP A 99 -16.47 0.09 -2.71
N ILE A 100 -15.95 0.19 -1.49
CA ILE A 100 -14.52 0.29 -1.23
C ILE A 100 -14.14 -0.57 -0.02
N SER A 101 -12.98 -1.21 -0.08
CA SER A 101 -12.44 -2.04 1.01
C SER A 101 -11.18 -1.44 1.66
N SER A 102 -10.69 -0.31 1.15
CA SER A 102 -9.51 0.35 1.72
C SER A 102 -9.86 1.23 2.90
N ILE A 103 -9.36 0.86 4.08
CA ILE A 103 -9.56 1.61 5.31
C ILE A 103 -8.24 2.20 5.79
N GLY A 104 -8.20 3.52 5.95
CA GLY A 104 -7.05 4.25 6.47
C GLY A 104 -7.21 4.71 7.93
N ALA A 105 -8.45 4.94 8.38
CA ALA A 105 -8.73 5.39 9.75
C ALA A 105 -10.10 4.91 10.25
N ILE A 106 -10.21 4.70 11.56
CA ILE A 106 -11.46 4.39 12.26
C ILE A 106 -11.47 5.23 13.55
N ALA A 107 -12.64 5.77 13.94
CA ALA A 107 -12.86 6.24 15.29
C ALA A 107 -14.26 5.87 15.76
N VAL A 108 -14.34 5.35 16.99
CA VAL A 108 -15.59 5.18 17.73
C VAL A 108 -15.81 6.42 18.58
N SER A 109 -17.03 6.96 18.59
CA SER A 109 -17.32 8.13 19.42
C SER A 109 -17.27 7.78 20.91
N PRO A 110 -16.50 8.49 21.74
CA PRO A 110 -16.47 8.23 23.20
C PRO A 110 -17.77 8.56 23.93
N SER A 111 -18.62 9.42 23.36
CA SER A 111 -19.91 9.82 23.97
C SER A 111 -21.09 9.00 23.46
N ASP A 112 -20.94 8.25 22.37
CA ASP A 112 -21.96 7.34 21.83
C ASP A 112 -21.28 6.22 21.02
N HIS A 113 -21.08 5.05 21.63
CA HIS A 113 -20.41 3.92 20.99
C HIS A 113 -21.15 3.35 19.77
N ASN A 114 -22.40 3.75 19.49
CA ASN A 114 -23.09 3.38 18.25
C ASN A 114 -22.60 4.20 17.05
N THR A 115 -22.06 5.39 17.30
CA THR A 115 -21.56 6.28 16.28
C THR A 115 -20.10 5.96 15.96
N ILE A 116 -19.84 5.52 14.73
CA ILE A 116 -18.51 5.16 14.23
C ILE A 116 -18.25 5.90 12.94
N TYR A 117 -17.05 6.46 12.80
CA TYR A 117 -16.57 7.07 11.57
C TYR A 117 -15.42 6.26 10.99
N VAL A 118 -15.40 6.14 9.66
CA VAL A 118 -14.40 5.38 8.91
C VAL A 118 -13.89 6.25 7.78
N GLY A 119 -12.58 6.49 7.78
CA GLY A 119 -11.86 7.16 6.71
C GLY A 119 -11.34 6.09 5.76
N THR A 120 -11.74 6.17 4.49
CA THR A 120 -11.31 5.20 3.48
C THR A 120 -10.05 5.67 2.76
N GLY A 121 -9.29 4.70 2.25
CA GLY A 121 -8.00 4.87 1.56
C GLY A 121 -6.82 4.95 2.50
N GLU A 122 -5.88 4.02 2.34
CA GLU A 122 -4.69 3.93 3.18
C GLU A 122 -3.76 5.15 2.99
N ALA A 123 -3.24 5.71 4.08
CA ALA A 123 -2.34 6.86 4.02
C ALA A 123 -0.84 6.46 4.04
N ALA A 124 -0.55 5.19 4.29
CA ALA A 124 0.75 4.57 4.05
C ALA A 124 0.90 4.32 2.54
N ILE A 125 1.13 5.40 1.78
CA ILE A 125 1.06 5.42 0.32
C ILE A 125 2.19 4.61 -0.33
N ARG A 126 2.09 3.27 -0.35
CA ARG A 126 3.00 2.35 -1.07
C ARG A 126 2.75 2.39 -2.59
N GLY A 127 3.67 1.89 -3.42
CA GLY A 127 3.50 1.86 -4.89
C GLY A 127 2.27 1.09 -5.38
N ASN A 128 1.83 0.06 -4.65
CA ASN A 128 0.61 -0.72 -4.91
C ASN A 128 -0.57 -0.30 -4.02
N THR A 129 -0.60 0.96 -3.59
CA THR A 129 -1.66 1.47 -2.71
C THR A 129 -3.00 1.58 -3.42
N THR A 130 -4.09 1.37 -2.68
CA THR A 130 -5.45 1.61 -3.16
C THR A 130 -6.05 2.90 -2.59
N TYR A 131 -6.97 3.50 -3.33
CA TYR A 131 -7.62 4.75 -2.95
C TYR A 131 -8.86 4.50 -2.07
N GLY A 132 -9.36 5.55 -1.44
CA GLY A 132 -10.62 5.60 -0.73
C GLY A 132 -11.68 6.41 -1.45
N THR A 133 -12.91 6.36 -0.93
CA THR A 133 -14.07 7.11 -1.43
C THR A 133 -14.64 8.07 -0.37
N GLY A 134 -13.81 8.53 0.57
CA GLY A 134 -14.16 9.52 1.58
C GLY A 134 -14.51 8.94 2.94
N VAL A 135 -15.40 9.61 3.67
CA VAL A 135 -15.76 9.24 5.05
C VAL A 135 -17.11 8.53 5.10
N TYR A 136 -17.16 7.43 5.83
CA TYR A 136 -18.37 6.68 6.14
C TYR A 136 -18.74 6.86 7.62
N LYS A 137 -20.04 6.97 7.90
CA LYS A 137 -20.60 7.02 9.25
C LYS A 137 -21.57 5.85 9.46
N SER A 138 -21.46 5.20 10.61
CA SER A 138 -22.48 4.32 11.17
C SER A 138 -23.05 4.97 12.44
N VAL A 139 -24.33 4.71 12.71
CA VAL A 139 -25.03 5.12 13.95
C VAL A 139 -25.65 3.92 14.67
N ASP A 140 -25.24 2.71 14.29
CA ASP A 140 -25.75 1.43 14.80
C ASP A 140 -24.62 0.41 15.01
N ALA A 141 -23.45 0.91 15.43
CA ALA A 141 -22.25 0.15 15.75
C ALA A 141 -21.73 -0.70 14.57
N GLY A 142 -21.82 -0.14 13.36
CA GLY A 142 -21.28 -0.68 12.11
C GLY A 142 -22.19 -1.64 11.36
N LYS A 143 -23.48 -1.75 11.71
CA LYS A 143 -24.43 -2.59 10.97
C LYS A 143 -24.81 -1.97 9.63
N ASN A 144 -24.96 -0.65 9.59
CA ASN A 144 -25.22 0.12 8.39
C ASN A 144 -24.24 1.30 8.29
N TRP A 145 -23.86 1.63 7.06
CA TRP A 145 -22.91 2.69 6.75
C TRP A 145 -23.50 3.66 5.74
N LYS A 146 -23.17 4.94 5.91
CA LYS A 146 -23.49 6.00 4.95
C LYS A 146 -22.23 6.78 4.64
N ASN A 147 -21.92 6.95 3.36
CA ASN A 147 -20.90 7.91 2.94
C ASN A 147 -21.40 9.34 3.20
N ILE A 148 -20.63 10.11 3.95
CA ILE A 148 -20.94 11.47 4.41
C ILE A 148 -20.03 12.54 3.78
N GLY A 149 -19.40 12.25 2.64
CA GLY A 149 -18.63 13.22 1.86
C GLY A 149 -17.13 12.98 1.87
N LEU A 150 -16.37 14.00 1.42
CA LEU A 150 -14.92 13.94 1.19
C LEU A 150 -14.51 12.86 0.17
N ARG A 151 -15.33 12.64 -0.86
CA ARG A 151 -15.13 11.51 -1.80
C ARG A 151 -13.83 11.59 -2.60
N ASP A 152 -13.32 12.80 -2.88
CA ASP A 152 -12.13 12.98 -3.70
C ASP A 152 -10.85 13.22 -2.87
N THR A 153 -10.91 13.06 -1.54
CA THR A 153 -9.69 13.06 -0.71
C THR A 153 -8.84 11.82 -0.96
N ARG A 154 -9.44 10.71 -1.38
CA ARG A 154 -8.83 9.39 -1.62
C ARG A 154 -8.10 8.79 -0.41
N GLN A 155 -7.04 9.39 0.11
CA GLN A 155 -6.28 8.88 1.24
C GLN A 155 -6.62 9.63 2.53
N ILE A 156 -7.13 8.94 3.54
CA ILE A 156 -7.46 9.48 4.86
C ILE A 156 -6.62 8.74 5.92
N GLY A 157 -5.67 9.44 6.54
CA GLY A 157 -4.68 8.83 7.43
C GLY A 157 -5.01 8.87 8.92
N ALA A 158 -5.91 9.77 9.31
CA ALA A 158 -6.41 9.86 10.67
C ALA A 158 -7.78 10.56 10.68
N LEU A 159 -8.61 10.21 11.65
CA LEU A 159 -9.79 10.99 12.00
C LEU A 159 -10.04 10.86 13.50
N ILE A 160 -10.60 11.89 14.11
CA ILE A 160 -10.89 11.93 15.55
C ILE A 160 -12.28 12.49 15.79
N VAL A 161 -12.97 11.94 16.78
CA VAL A 161 -14.31 12.36 17.20
C VAL A 161 -14.21 13.08 18.53
N HIS A 162 -14.88 14.22 18.66
CA HIS A 162 -14.87 14.98 19.91
C HIS A 162 -15.42 14.13 21.07
N PRO A 163 -14.76 14.11 22.24
CA PRO A 163 -15.08 13.17 23.31
C PRO A 163 -16.51 13.31 23.83
N ASN A 164 -17.03 14.54 23.87
CA ASN A 164 -18.35 14.84 24.41
C ASN A 164 -19.42 15.17 23.35
N ASN A 165 -19.10 15.06 22.06
CA ASN A 165 -20.07 15.35 21.00
C ASN A 165 -19.76 14.55 19.72
N PRO A 166 -20.57 13.53 19.36
CA PRO A 166 -20.33 12.68 18.19
C PRO A 166 -20.44 13.43 16.85
N ASP A 167 -20.99 14.63 16.82
CA ASP A 167 -21.18 15.41 15.57
C ASP A 167 -19.99 16.30 15.22
N ILE A 168 -19.01 16.44 16.13
CA ILE A 168 -17.76 17.16 15.87
C ILE A 168 -16.66 16.16 15.53
N VAL A 169 -16.15 16.23 14.30
CA VAL A 169 -15.12 15.31 13.78
C VAL A 169 -14.08 16.11 13.02
N LEU A 170 -12.81 15.75 13.21
CA LEU A 170 -11.71 16.21 12.37
C LEU A 170 -11.14 15.04 11.56
N VAL A 171 -10.77 15.32 10.31
CA VAL A 171 -10.25 14.34 9.35
C VAL A 171 -8.95 14.86 8.76
N ALA A 172 -7.88 14.08 8.86
CA ALA A 172 -6.61 14.32 8.21
C ALA A 172 -6.60 13.60 6.84
N ALA A 173 -6.75 14.39 5.78
CA ALA A 173 -6.80 13.90 4.40
C ALA A 173 -5.48 14.19 3.69
N LEU A 174 -4.76 13.11 3.34
CA LEU A 174 -3.51 13.20 2.60
C LEU A 174 -3.75 13.66 1.16
N GLY A 175 -4.90 13.33 0.58
CA GLY A 175 -5.18 13.59 -0.83
C GLY A 175 -4.61 12.51 -1.75
N HIS A 176 -4.79 12.69 -3.05
CA HIS A 176 -4.37 11.76 -4.09
C HIS A 176 -2.88 11.46 -4.01
N ALA A 177 -2.45 10.21 -3.82
CA ALA A 177 -1.02 9.88 -3.76
C ALA A 177 -0.26 10.21 -5.06
N PHE A 178 -0.87 9.93 -6.21
CA PHE A 178 -0.26 9.96 -7.55
C PHE A 178 -0.50 11.25 -8.36
N GLY A 179 -0.95 12.34 -7.73
CA GLY A 179 -1.13 13.61 -8.45
C GLY A 179 -1.67 14.77 -7.60
N PRO A 180 -1.48 16.02 -8.06
CA PRO A 180 -2.01 17.22 -7.41
C PRO A 180 -3.52 17.10 -7.16
N ASN A 181 -3.98 17.49 -5.98
CA ASN A 181 -5.41 17.59 -5.72
C ASN A 181 -5.70 18.67 -4.66
N PRO A 182 -6.79 19.44 -4.83
CA PRO A 182 -7.15 20.47 -3.87
C PRO A 182 -7.75 19.89 -2.58
N GLU A 183 -8.26 18.65 -2.58
CA GLU A 183 -8.84 17.97 -1.41
C GLU A 183 -7.77 17.38 -0.48
N ARG A 184 -6.92 18.26 0.04
CA ARG A 184 -5.82 18.00 0.96
C ARG A 184 -5.92 18.88 2.20
N GLY A 185 -5.52 18.33 3.35
CA GLY A 185 -5.42 19.07 4.61
C GLY A 185 -6.28 18.49 5.73
N ILE A 186 -6.68 19.34 6.68
CA ILE A 186 -7.57 18.99 7.78
C ILE A 186 -8.98 19.50 7.48
N PHE A 187 -9.95 18.60 7.56
CA PHE A 187 -11.37 18.89 7.42
C PHE A 187 -12.06 18.75 8.77
N ARG A 188 -13.05 19.61 9.04
CA ARG A 188 -13.84 19.60 10.26
C ARG A 188 -15.32 19.63 9.93
N THR A 189 -16.11 18.84 10.65
CA THR A 189 -17.57 18.95 10.68
C THR A 189 -18.01 19.23 12.12
N SER A 190 -19.16 19.88 12.27
CA SER A 190 -19.84 20.08 13.56
C SER A 190 -21.33 19.70 13.51
N ASP A 191 -21.74 18.99 12.46
CA ASP A 191 -23.12 18.56 12.22
C ASP A 191 -23.20 17.06 11.84
N GLY A 192 -22.17 16.30 12.23
CA GLY A 192 -22.10 14.86 12.03
C GLY A 192 -21.83 14.45 10.59
N GLY A 193 -21.18 15.32 9.82
CA GLY A 193 -20.79 15.07 8.43
C GLY A 193 -21.82 15.48 7.39
N LYS A 194 -22.81 16.33 7.73
CA LYS A 194 -23.70 16.90 6.71
C LYS A 194 -22.95 17.97 5.91
N THR A 195 -22.08 18.72 6.57
CA THR A 195 -21.17 19.69 5.94
C THR A 195 -19.74 19.52 6.46
N TRP A 196 -18.77 19.89 5.63
CA TRP A 196 -17.34 19.84 5.92
C TRP A 196 -16.69 21.18 5.61
N ALA A 197 -15.91 21.70 6.56
CA ALA A 197 -15.05 22.86 6.38
C ALA A 197 -13.59 22.42 6.29
N LYS A 198 -12.85 22.90 5.29
CA LYS A 198 -11.39 22.73 5.23
C LYS A 198 -10.76 23.81 6.12
N VAL A 199 -10.23 23.38 7.27
CA VAL A 199 -9.79 24.28 8.36
C VAL A 199 -8.27 24.48 8.39
N LEU A 200 -7.50 23.58 7.78
CA LEU A 200 -6.05 23.71 7.62
C LEU A 200 -5.61 23.13 6.28
N SER A 201 -4.90 23.91 5.46
CA SER A 201 -4.33 23.46 4.19
C SER A 201 -3.18 24.37 3.78
N LYS A 202 -2.30 23.88 2.89
CA LYS A 202 -1.17 24.66 2.36
C LYS A 202 -1.26 24.85 0.84
N ASP A 203 -1.32 23.75 0.11
CA ASP A 203 -1.32 23.69 -1.35
C ASP A 203 -1.86 22.34 -1.85
N GLU A 204 -1.84 22.12 -3.17
CA GLU A 204 -2.31 20.89 -3.82
C GLU A 204 -1.38 19.68 -3.65
N ASN A 205 -0.23 19.83 -2.97
CA ASN A 205 0.80 18.80 -2.76
C ASN A 205 0.98 18.42 -1.30
N THR A 206 0.26 19.06 -0.39
CA THR A 206 0.46 18.95 1.05
C THR A 206 -0.86 18.59 1.75
N GLY A 207 -0.95 17.37 2.28
CA GLY A 207 -2.15 16.85 2.93
C GLY A 207 -2.01 16.70 4.43
N GLY A 208 -3.13 16.48 5.13
CA GLY A 208 -3.11 16.10 6.54
C GLY A 208 -2.75 14.63 6.70
N ILE A 209 -1.90 14.30 7.67
CA ILE A 209 -1.48 12.90 7.92
C ILE A 209 -1.77 12.44 9.35
N ASP A 210 -1.82 13.37 10.30
CA ASP A 210 -2.14 13.08 11.70
C ASP A 210 -2.95 14.22 12.32
N VAL A 211 -3.82 13.89 13.27
CA VAL A 211 -4.63 14.84 14.04
C VAL A 211 -5.04 14.23 15.37
N VAL A 212 -4.79 14.93 16.47
CA VAL A 212 -5.06 14.43 17.83
C VAL A 212 -5.61 15.54 18.74
N PHE A 213 -6.57 15.19 19.60
CA PHE A 213 -6.98 16.05 20.70
C PHE A 213 -5.99 15.95 21.86
N ASP A 214 -5.91 17.01 22.67
CA ASP A 214 -5.57 16.81 24.08
C ASP A 214 -6.73 16.05 24.77
N PRO A 215 -6.49 14.84 25.32
CA PRO A 215 -7.53 14.02 25.94
C PRO A 215 -8.27 14.70 27.10
N ARG A 216 -7.66 15.72 27.72
CA ARG A 216 -8.23 16.44 28.87
C ARG A 216 -8.83 17.80 28.48
N ASN A 217 -8.49 18.32 27.29
CA ASN A 217 -9.00 19.58 26.80
C ASN A 217 -9.16 19.55 25.26
N PRO A 218 -10.32 19.11 24.73
CA PRO A 218 -10.53 18.96 23.29
C PRO A 218 -10.59 20.29 22.51
N ASN A 219 -10.46 21.45 23.17
CA ASN A 219 -10.18 22.71 22.47
C ASN A 219 -8.74 22.77 21.96
N VAL A 220 -7.81 22.09 22.63
CA VAL A 220 -6.43 21.97 22.18
C VAL A 220 -6.33 20.78 21.22
N VAL A 221 -5.88 21.05 20.00
CA VAL A 221 -5.73 20.04 18.94
C VAL A 221 -4.36 20.21 18.30
N PHE A 222 -3.68 19.11 18.03
CA PHE A 222 -2.48 19.10 17.19
C PHE A 222 -2.78 18.41 15.87
N ALA A 223 -2.16 18.89 14.80
CA ALA A 223 -2.23 18.28 13.49
C ALA A 223 -0.88 18.39 12.76
N SER A 224 -0.60 17.43 11.88
CA SER A 224 0.53 17.50 10.98
C SER A 224 0.09 17.51 9.52
N LEU A 225 0.75 18.38 8.75
CA LEU A 225 0.69 18.37 7.31
C LEU A 225 1.95 17.71 6.74
N TRP A 226 1.78 16.94 5.67
CA TRP A 226 2.84 16.20 5.00
C TRP A 226 2.79 16.48 3.49
N GLN A 227 3.89 17.01 2.97
CA GLN A 227 4.11 17.13 1.53
C GLN A 227 4.72 15.82 1.01
N ALA A 228 3.92 15.07 0.24
CA ALA A 228 4.35 13.79 -0.32
C ALA A 228 3.64 13.45 -1.62
N ARG A 229 4.38 12.76 -2.50
CA ARG A 229 3.99 12.41 -3.87
C ARG A 229 4.52 11.04 -4.27
N ARG A 230 3.71 10.30 -5.01
CA ARG A 230 4.08 9.08 -5.72
C ARG A 230 4.04 9.31 -7.23
N GLN A 231 4.93 8.64 -7.93
CA GLN A 231 4.96 8.38 -9.35
C GLN A 231 5.26 6.87 -9.52
N PRO A 232 5.04 6.27 -10.69
CA PRO A 232 5.37 4.86 -10.91
C PRO A 232 6.84 4.52 -10.62
N TRP A 233 7.75 5.47 -10.85
CA TRP A 233 9.21 5.30 -10.72
C TRP A 233 9.84 6.06 -9.55
N PHE A 234 9.04 6.77 -8.75
CA PHE A 234 9.59 7.67 -7.73
C PHE A 234 8.59 7.96 -6.62
N PHE A 235 9.10 8.02 -5.41
CA PHE A 235 8.40 8.52 -4.24
C PHE A 235 9.21 9.68 -3.63
N SER A 236 8.50 10.70 -3.11
CA SER A 236 9.12 11.80 -2.36
C SER A 236 8.41 11.98 -1.03
N SER A 237 9.18 11.90 0.06
CA SER A 237 8.73 12.32 1.39
C SER A 237 9.35 13.67 1.79
N GLY A 238 8.49 14.60 2.19
CA GLY A 238 8.89 15.87 2.78
C GLY A 238 9.07 17.01 1.79
N GLY A 239 8.90 18.22 2.31
CA GLY A 239 8.97 19.45 1.54
C GLY A 239 8.57 20.67 2.38
N PRO A 240 8.65 21.89 1.80
CA PRO A 240 8.35 23.14 2.52
C PRO A 240 6.89 23.25 2.99
N GLY A 241 5.97 22.44 2.44
CA GLY A 241 4.59 22.39 2.89
C GLY A 241 4.37 21.61 4.19
N SER A 242 5.26 20.68 4.55
CA SER A 242 5.14 19.87 5.76
C SER A 242 5.25 20.72 7.03
N GLY A 243 4.58 20.32 8.11
CA GLY A 243 4.71 21.02 9.38
C GLY A 243 3.78 20.51 10.48
N LEU A 244 4.09 20.94 11.71
CA LEU A 244 3.29 20.69 12.91
C LEU A 244 2.48 21.94 13.26
N TYR A 245 1.21 21.75 13.63
CA TYR A 245 0.27 22.83 13.91
C TYR A 245 -0.46 22.56 15.22
N LYS A 246 -0.82 23.63 15.92
CA LYS A 246 -1.62 23.63 17.14
C LYS A 246 -2.84 24.53 16.97
N SER A 247 -3.98 24.07 17.43
CA SER A 247 -5.23 24.83 17.58
C SER A 247 -5.58 24.90 19.06
N GLU A 248 -6.21 26.00 19.47
CA GLU A 248 -6.72 26.22 20.84
C GLU A 248 -8.23 26.48 20.85
N ASP A 249 -8.90 26.29 19.71
CA ASP A 249 -10.32 26.57 19.49
C ASP A 249 -11.05 25.40 18.82
N ASN A 250 -10.68 24.17 19.20
CA ASN A 250 -11.28 22.93 18.72
C ASN A 250 -11.05 22.69 17.21
N GLY A 251 -9.87 23.08 16.73
CA GLY A 251 -9.43 22.86 15.35
C GLY A 251 -10.11 23.79 14.33
N VAL A 252 -10.64 24.93 14.77
CA VAL A 252 -11.24 25.93 13.88
C VAL A 252 -10.16 26.81 13.27
N THR A 253 -9.18 27.25 14.07
CA THR A 253 -7.99 27.99 13.62
C THR A 253 -6.71 27.33 14.11
N TRP A 254 -5.61 27.59 13.38
CA TRP A 254 -4.34 26.86 13.55
C TRP A 254 -3.14 27.80 13.53
N LYS A 255 -2.20 27.55 14.43
CA LYS A 255 -0.87 28.17 14.48
C LYS A 255 0.18 27.12 14.12
N GLN A 256 1.03 27.43 13.16
CA GLN A 256 2.18 26.57 12.84
C GLN A 256 3.22 26.66 13.97
N LEU A 257 3.77 25.52 14.38
CA LEU A 257 4.86 25.43 15.35
C LEU A 257 6.19 25.34 14.61
N THR A 258 7.11 26.24 14.92
CA THR A 258 8.46 26.34 14.31
C THR A 258 9.47 26.82 15.35
N GLY A 259 10.74 26.41 15.22
CA GLY A 259 11.79 26.79 16.17
C GLY A 259 11.59 26.16 17.55
N ASN A 260 12.12 26.80 18.59
CA ASN A 260 12.01 26.36 20.00
C ASN A 260 12.39 24.88 20.24
N GLY A 261 13.38 24.39 19.52
CA GLY A 261 13.91 23.02 19.64
C GLY A 261 13.33 22.01 18.65
N LEU A 262 12.35 22.38 17.83
CA LEU A 262 11.99 21.62 16.63
C LEU A 262 13.12 21.67 15.59
N PRO A 263 13.28 20.65 14.73
CA PRO A 263 14.33 20.64 13.72
C PRO A 263 14.08 21.70 12.64
N ASP A 264 15.16 22.33 12.19
CA ASP A 264 15.16 23.29 11.07
C ASP A 264 15.16 22.57 9.71
N GLY A 265 14.80 23.31 8.65
CA GLY A 265 14.89 22.83 7.26
C GLY A 265 13.65 22.09 6.78
N ILE A 266 13.85 21.11 5.90
CA ILE A 266 12.75 20.32 5.31
C ILE A 266 12.22 19.34 6.34
N LEU A 267 10.90 19.34 6.53
CA LEU A 267 10.19 18.37 7.35
C LEU A 267 9.47 17.34 6.46
N GLY A 268 9.43 16.11 6.94
CA GLY A 268 8.71 14.99 6.35
C GLY A 268 7.45 14.68 7.12
N ILE A 269 7.12 13.39 7.22
CA ILE A 269 5.98 12.94 8.02
C ILE A 269 6.22 13.20 9.50
N ILE A 270 5.14 13.52 10.24
CA ILE A 270 5.17 13.77 11.68
C ILE A 270 4.02 13.00 12.32
N GLY A 271 4.36 12.10 13.24
CA GLY A 271 3.40 11.49 14.18
C GLY A 271 3.38 12.28 15.49
N ILE A 272 2.19 12.49 16.08
CA ILE A 272 2.00 13.33 17.27
C ILE A 272 1.09 12.63 18.29
N SER A 273 1.41 12.74 19.58
CA SER A 273 0.51 12.28 20.64
C SER A 273 0.62 13.18 21.87
N VAL A 274 -0.53 13.52 22.45
CA VAL A 274 -0.63 14.19 23.75
C VAL A 274 -0.83 13.12 24.82
N SER A 275 -0.15 13.25 25.96
CA SER A 275 -0.31 12.37 27.10
C SER A 275 -1.70 12.54 27.74
N GLY A 276 -2.42 11.44 27.96
CA GLY A 276 -3.69 11.49 28.71
C GLY A 276 -3.49 11.80 30.21
N ALA A 277 -2.29 11.55 30.74
CA ALA A 277 -1.96 11.81 32.13
C ALA A 277 -1.65 13.29 32.41
N ASP A 278 -1.10 14.01 31.41
CA ASP A 278 -0.65 15.39 31.53
C ASP A 278 -0.71 16.11 30.17
N SER A 279 -1.60 17.10 30.05
CA SER A 279 -1.79 17.92 28.85
C SER A 279 -0.53 18.69 28.43
N ASN A 280 0.41 18.96 29.34
CA ASN A 280 1.65 19.63 29.00
C ASN A 280 2.66 18.69 28.31
N ARG A 281 2.48 17.38 28.45
CA ARG A 281 3.38 16.37 27.89
C ARG A 281 2.92 15.98 26.50
N VAL A 282 3.68 16.40 25.49
CA VAL A 282 3.42 16.10 24.08
C VAL A 282 4.64 15.42 23.47
N TYR A 283 4.42 14.36 22.70
CA TYR A 283 5.47 13.65 21.96
C TYR A 283 5.25 13.79 20.45
N ALA A 284 6.33 13.99 19.71
CA ALA A 284 6.34 13.99 18.26
C ALA A 284 7.48 13.13 17.73
N ILE A 285 7.20 12.29 16.74
CA ILE A 285 8.24 11.63 15.94
C ILE A 285 8.32 12.33 14.58
N ILE A 286 9.49 12.86 14.25
CA ILE A 286 9.65 13.80 13.14
C ILE A 286 10.69 13.28 12.15
N GLU A 287 10.26 13.11 10.90
CA GLU A 287 11.17 12.94 9.77
C GLU A 287 11.79 14.28 9.38
N ALA A 288 13.12 14.39 9.51
CA ALA A 288 13.92 15.53 9.09
C ALA A 288 15.39 15.07 9.04
N LYS A 289 16.27 15.91 8.47
CA LYS A 289 17.72 15.66 8.49
C LYS A 289 18.23 15.48 9.93
N GLU A 290 17.87 16.41 10.82
CA GLU A 290 18.10 16.33 12.28
C GLU A 290 16.85 15.81 13.02
N GLY A 291 16.14 14.85 12.40
CA GLY A 291 14.92 14.28 12.94
C GLY A 291 15.14 13.34 14.14
N GLY A 292 14.05 12.87 14.72
CA GLY A 292 14.08 12.08 15.95
C GLY A 292 12.73 12.07 16.66
N ILE A 293 12.74 11.62 17.91
CA ILE A 293 11.62 11.76 18.83
C ILE A 293 11.85 13.00 19.68
N PHE A 294 10.86 13.89 19.67
CA PHE A 294 10.83 15.15 20.38
C PHE A 294 9.75 15.10 21.45
N ARG A 295 10.01 15.81 22.55
CA ARG A 295 9.10 15.94 23.67
C ARG A 295 8.94 17.41 24.06
N SER A 296 7.72 17.82 24.33
CA SER A 296 7.39 19.07 24.99
C SER A 296 6.86 18.78 26.40
N ASP A 297 7.20 19.67 27.33
CA ASP A 297 6.77 19.66 28.73
C ASP A 297 5.92 20.90 29.07
N ASP A 298 5.50 21.66 28.05
CA ASP A 298 4.77 22.93 28.16
C ASP A 298 3.64 23.05 27.11
N GLY A 299 3.08 21.92 26.68
CA GLY A 299 1.91 21.91 25.78
C GLY A 299 2.24 22.34 24.35
N GLY A 300 3.47 22.07 23.89
CA GLY A 300 3.93 22.28 22.52
C GLY A 300 4.65 23.60 22.25
N GLU A 301 4.95 24.42 23.27
CA GLU A 301 5.62 25.71 23.08
C GLU A 301 7.15 25.57 22.93
N LYS A 302 7.75 24.64 23.68
CA LYS A 302 9.18 24.26 23.57
C LYS A 302 9.34 22.76 23.44
N TRP A 303 10.28 22.36 22.60
CA TRP A 303 10.58 20.97 22.27
C TRP A 303 12.02 20.61 22.62
N THR A 304 12.22 19.35 23.00
CA THR A 304 13.54 18.77 23.24
C THR A 304 13.63 17.46 22.47
N LYS A 305 14.68 17.28 21.66
CA LYS A 305 15.00 15.97 21.06
C LYS A 305 15.44 15.03 22.18
N VAL A 306 14.65 13.98 22.44
CA VAL A 306 14.90 13.02 23.54
C VAL A 306 15.51 11.71 23.04
N ASN A 307 15.37 11.41 21.75
CA ASN A 307 15.95 10.22 21.13
C ASN A 307 16.17 10.45 19.62
N ASP A 308 17.31 10.01 19.10
CA ASP A 308 17.70 10.11 17.70
C ASP A 308 18.05 8.78 17.03
N ASP A 309 17.72 7.67 17.69
CA ASP A 309 17.94 6.31 17.19
C ASP A 309 17.18 6.11 15.86
N GLY A 310 17.93 5.70 14.83
CA GLY A 310 17.41 5.50 13.48
C GLY A 310 16.39 4.36 13.37
N ARG A 311 16.41 3.39 14.29
CA ARG A 311 15.49 2.24 14.28
C ARG A 311 14.01 2.66 14.35
N PHE A 312 13.74 3.81 14.97
CA PHE A 312 12.37 4.32 15.11
C PHE A 312 11.89 5.11 13.88
N ARG A 313 12.79 5.43 12.94
CA ARG A 313 12.51 6.24 11.75
C ARG A 313 12.94 5.56 10.45
N GLN A 314 13.18 4.24 10.48
CA GLN A 314 13.31 3.45 9.27
C GLN A 314 12.01 3.60 8.46
N ARG A 315 12.14 3.82 7.14
CA ARG A 315 11.01 4.08 6.22
C ARG A 315 9.99 5.04 6.85
N ALA A 316 10.46 6.22 7.25
CA ALA A 316 9.69 7.14 8.08
C ALA A 316 8.26 7.37 7.56
N TRP A 317 8.11 7.57 6.25
CA TRP A 317 6.84 7.74 5.54
C TRP A 317 5.81 6.62 5.75
N TYR A 318 6.25 5.40 6.06
CA TYR A 318 5.41 4.22 6.20
C TYR A 318 4.95 4.00 7.66
N PHE A 319 5.77 4.36 8.64
CA PHE A 319 5.54 3.96 10.04
C PHE A 319 5.45 5.07 11.09
N SER A 320 5.95 6.29 10.85
CA SER A 320 6.24 7.30 11.91
C SER A 320 5.04 7.65 12.81
N LYS A 321 4.75 6.79 13.79
CA LYS A 321 3.59 6.82 14.66
C LYS A 321 4.05 6.67 16.10
N ILE A 322 3.49 7.51 16.97
CA ILE A 322 3.82 7.59 18.39
C ILE A 322 2.54 7.69 19.20
N TYR A 323 2.43 6.97 20.30
CA TYR A 323 1.22 6.88 21.12
C TYR A 323 1.59 7.00 22.59
N ALA A 324 1.12 8.06 23.25
CA ALA A 324 1.32 8.25 24.69
C ALA A 324 0.36 7.38 25.50
N ASP A 325 0.81 6.86 26.63
CA ASP A 325 -0.04 6.14 27.56
C ASP A 325 -1.09 7.08 28.19
N PRO A 326 -2.37 6.66 28.29
CA PRO A 326 -3.42 7.54 28.79
C PRO A 326 -3.32 7.81 30.30
N LYS A 327 -2.52 7.05 31.06
CA LYS A 327 -2.37 7.19 32.52
C LYS A 327 -0.94 7.42 32.99
N SER A 328 0.05 7.41 32.10
CA SER A 328 1.45 7.70 32.42
C SER A 328 2.05 8.71 31.46
N ALA A 329 2.49 9.86 32.00
CA ALA A 329 3.12 10.90 31.18
C ALA A 329 4.45 10.46 30.55
N ASP A 330 5.16 9.51 31.17
CA ASP A 330 6.47 9.04 30.70
C ASP A 330 6.40 7.74 29.87
N THR A 331 5.24 7.07 29.83
CA THR A 331 5.07 5.85 29.02
C THR A 331 4.60 6.21 27.62
N VAL A 332 5.29 5.70 26.61
CA VAL A 332 5.01 6.01 25.20
C VAL A 332 5.43 4.85 24.32
N TYR A 333 4.68 4.65 23.26
CA TYR A 333 4.87 3.59 22.28
C TYR A 333 5.24 4.18 20.93
N VAL A 334 6.16 3.54 20.23
CA VAL A 334 6.55 3.92 18.87
C VAL A 334 6.39 2.69 17.99
N LEU A 335 5.76 2.89 16.84
CA LEU A 335 5.56 1.84 15.84
C LEU A 335 6.53 2.05 14.67
N ASN A 336 7.20 0.98 14.28
CA ASN A 336 8.03 0.86 13.09
C ASN A 336 7.98 -0.60 12.61
N THR A 337 9.03 -1.10 11.95
CA THR A 337 9.23 -2.54 11.68
C THR A 337 9.08 -3.40 12.95
N GLY A 338 9.29 -2.82 14.14
CA GLY A 338 8.89 -3.38 15.43
C GLY A 338 7.99 -2.43 16.24
N ALA A 339 7.28 -2.98 17.23
CA ALA A 339 6.51 -2.21 18.22
C ALA A 339 7.34 -1.98 19.48
N PHE A 340 7.57 -0.72 19.84
CA PHE A 340 8.47 -0.35 20.92
C PHE A 340 7.73 0.35 22.06
N LYS A 341 8.15 0.10 23.30
CA LYS A 341 7.64 0.76 24.51
C LYS A 341 8.76 1.41 25.30
N SER A 342 8.57 2.67 25.64
CA SER A 342 9.37 3.44 26.60
C SER A 342 8.55 3.71 27.86
N VAL A 343 9.22 3.82 29.00
CA VAL A 343 8.64 4.20 30.31
C VAL A 343 9.39 5.37 30.96
N ASP A 344 10.30 6.01 30.23
CA ASP A 344 11.22 7.05 30.72
C ASP A 344 11.14 8.35 29.90
N GLY A 345 9.99 8.57 29.26
CA GLY A 345 9.69 9.74 28.45
C GLY A 345 10.37 9.70 27.09
N ALA A 346 10.31 8.55 26.40
CA ALA A 346 10.91 8.26 25.10
C ALA A 346 12.44 8.26 25.04
N LYS A 347 13.15 8.13 26.17
CA LYS A 347 14.63 8.11 26.15
C LYS A 347 15.16 6.74 25.75
N THR A 348 14.63 5.69 26.37
CA THR A 348 14.98 4.29 26.07
C THR A 348 13.74 3.47 25.74
N PHE A 349 13.89 2.46 24.90
CA PHE A 349 12.80 1.63 24.40
C PHE A 349 13.14 0.14 24.51
N ASN A 350 12.12 -0.65 24.84
CA ASN A 350 12.13 -2.10 24.74
C ASN A 350 11.23 -2.54 23.58
N LEU A 351 11.65 -3.57 22.85
CA LEU A 351 10.83 -4.22 21.83
C LEU A 351 9.72 -5.04 22.51
N LEU A 352 8.49 -4.89 22.04
CA LEU A 352 7.36 -5.71 22.45
C LEU A 352 7.32 -7.00 21.62
N PRO A 353 6.95 -8.15 22.21
CA PRO A 353 6.80 -9.43 21.50
C PRO A 353 5.50 -9.48 20.69
N ALA A 354 5.29 -8.50 19.80
CA ALA A 354 4.14 -8.46 18.93
C ALA A 354 4.17 -9.61 17.89
N ARG A 355 3.02 -9.95 17.32
CA ARG A 355 2.83 -11.17 16.51
C ARG A 355 3.47 -11.13 15.12
N HIS A 356 3.75 -9.94 14.62
CA HIS A 356 4.21 -9.67 13.26
C HIS A 356 5.10 -8.43 13.28
N GLY A 357 5.83 -8.16 12.19
CA GLY A 357 6.51 -6.87 11.97
C GLY A 357 5.60 -5.82 11.34
N ASP A 358 6.15 -4.66 11.01
CA ASP A 358 5.51 -3.57 10.25
C ASP A 358 4.24 -3.03 10.91
N HIS A 359 4.42 -2.32 12.03
CA HIS A 359 3.33 -1.83 12.86
C HIS A 359 2.84 -0.45 12.45
N HIS A 360 1.52 -0.29 12.32
CA HIS A 360 0.91 0.93 11.78
C HIS A 360 -0.07 1.62 12.74
N GLY A 361 -0.79 0.86 13.55
CA GLY A 361 -1.83 1.39 14.42
C GLY A 361 -1.75 0.82 15.83
N LEU A 362 -2.07 1.66 16.81
CA LEU A 362 -2.18 1.26 18.21
C LEU A 362 -3.40 1.94 18.82
N TRP A 363 -4.09 1.22 19.69
CA TRP A 363 -5.06 1.79 20.60
C TRP A 363 -4.76 1.32 22.02
N ILE A 364 -4.78 2.23 22.98
CA ILE A 364 -4.51 1.94 24.40
C ILE A 364 -5.77 2.30 25.17
N ASP A 365 -6.30 1.36 25.95
CA ASP A 365 -7.52 1.59 26.72
C ASP A 365 -7.32 2.70 27.75
N PRO A 366 -8.08 3.81 27.67
CA PRO A 366 -7.96 4.92 28.61
C PRO A 366 -8.31 4.53 30.05
N GLU A 367 -9.11 3.48 30.25
CA GLU A 367 -9.50 2.98 31.56
C GLU A 367 -8.54 1.91 32.09
N ASN A 368 -7.82 1.20 31.22
CA ASN A 368 -6.87 0.16 31.60
C ASN A 368 -5.72 0.02 30.58
N PRO A 369 -4.59 0.74 30.75
CA PRO A 369 -3.49 0.75 29.78
C PRO A 369 -2.80 -0.60 29.53
N ASN A 370 -3.13 -1.65 30.30
CA ASN A 370 -2.69 -3.01 29.97
C ASN A 370 -3.46 -3.61 28.79
N ARG A 371 -4.61 -3.05 28.45
CA ARG A 371 -5.39 -3.45 27.28
C ARG A 371 -4.98 -2.61 26.08
N ILE A 372 -4.37 -3.26 25.11
CA ILE A 372 -3.77 -2.63 23.94
C ILE A 372 -4.19 -3.38 22.69
N GLY A 373 -4.68 -2.66 21.68
CA GLY A 373 -4.87 -3.19 20.33
C GLY A 373 -3.73 -2.74 19.43
N ASN A 374 -3.16 -3.64 18.64
CA ASN A 374 -2.17 -3.32 17.61
C ASN A 374 -2.58 -3.87 16.25
N VAL A 375 -2.35 -3.09 15.20
CA VAL A 375 -2.44 -3.51 13.81
C VAL A 375 -1.12 -3.30 13.09
N ASN A 376 -0.86 -4.20 12.15
CA ASN A 376 0.37 -4.33 11.39
C ASN A 376 0.10 -5.08 10.06
N ASP A 377 1.14 -5.44 9.32
CA ASP A 377 1.01 -6.10 8.01
C ASP A 377 0.45 -7.54 8.08
N GLY A 378 0.36 -8.11 9.28
CA GLY A 378 -0.31 -9.38 9.57
C GLY A 378 -1.73 -9.27 10.15
N GLY A 379 -2.30 -8.06 10.27
CA GLY A 379 -3.67 -7.84 10.76
C GLY A 379 -3.74 -7.35 12.22
N ALA A 380 -4.86 -7.60 12.90
CA ALA A 380 -5.12 -7.10 14.24
C ALA A 380 -4.77 -8.11 15.35
N SER A 381 -4.22 -7.62 16.46
CA SER A 381 -4.01 -8.40 17.68
C SER A 381 -4.28 -7.56 18.93
N ILE A 382 -4.74 -8.21 20.00
CA ILE A 382 -5.11 -7.58 21.26
C ILE A 382 -4.25 -8.17 22.38
N SER A 383 -3.76 -7.30 23.25
CA SER A 383 -3.09 -7.63 24.51
C SER A 383 -3.95 -7.16 25.67
N VAL A 384 -3.91 -7.90 26.78
CA VAL A 384 -4.58 -7.55 28.05
C VAL A 384 -3.60 -7.44 29.22
N ASP A 385 -2.30 -7.57 28.95
CA ASP A 385 -1.22 -7.60 29.95
C ASP A 385 -0.10 -6.59 29.68
N GLY A 386 -0.42 -5.53 28.92
CA GLY A 386 0.47 -4.43 28.60
C GLY A 386 1.46 -4.73 27.47
N GLY A 387 1.08 -5.62 26.56
CA GLY A 387 1.86 -5.99 25.38
C GLY A 387 2.81 -7.18 25.58
N LYS A 388 2.68 -7.95 26.67
CA LYS A 388 3.53 -9.12 26.93
C LYS A 388 3.03 -10.35 26.16
N THR A 389 1.72 -10.48 26.01
CA THR A 389 1.08 -11.51 25.18
C THR A 389 -0.01 -10.91 24.30
N TRP A 390 -0.29 -11.57 23.17
CA TRP A 390 -1.17 -11.07 22.11
C TRP A 390 -2.08 -12.19 21.57
N THR A 391 -3.31 -11.86 21.20
CA THR A 391 -4.20 -12.77 20.46
C THR A 391 -3.64 -13.15 19.09
N THR A 392 -4.23 -14.17 18.45
CA THR A 392 -3.78 -14.67 17.15
C THR A 392 -4.21 -13.73 16.02
N GLN A 393 -3.41 -13.68 14.95
CA GLN A 393 -3.76 -13.08 13.66
C GLN A 393 -4.19 -14.12 12.62
N ASN A 394 -4.13 -15.42 12.97
CA ASN A 394 -4.52 -16.54 12.11
C ASN A 394 -6.03 -16.86 12.20
N ASN A 395 -6.86 -15.83 12.34
CA ASN A 395 -8.32 -15.91 12.38
C ASN A 395 -9.00 -14.80 11.55
N GLN A 396 -8.26 -14.13 10.66
CA GLN A 396 -8.71 -12.96 9.90
C GLN A 396 -8.51 -13.24 8.41
N PRO A 397 -9.55 -13.51 7.61
CA PRO A 397 -9.39 -13.80 6.18
C PRO A 397 -9.25 -12.52 5.35
N THR A 398 -8.21 -11.73 5.63
CA THR A 398 -7.90 -10.44 4.99
C THR A 398 -6.59 -10.44 4.21
N ALA A 399 -6.09 -11.62 3.85
CA ALA A 399 -4.86 -11.80 3.08
C ALA A 399 -4.87 -11.00 1.77
N GLN A 400 -3.78 -10.27 1.53
CA GLN A 400 -3.58 -9.48 0.31
C GLN A 400 -2.74 -10.26 -0.69
N PHE A 401 -3.41 -10.82 -1.69
CA PHE A 401 -2.77 -11.54 -2.78
C PHE A 401 -2.40 -10.63 -3.94
N TYR A 402 -1.18 -10.81 -4.46
CA TYR A 402 -0.73 -10.12 -5.68
C TYR A 402 -1.31 -10.76 -6.94
N HIS A 403 -1.27 -12.10 -7.01
CA HIS A 403 -1.81 -12.91 -8.10
C HIS A 403 -2.44 -14.20 -7.56
N VAL A 404 -3.34 -14.78 -8.36
CA VAL A 404 -3.99 -16.06 -8.06
C VAL A 404 -3.81 -17.03 -9.23
N ALA A 405 -3.48 -18.27 -8.92
CA ALA A 405 -3.42 -19.37 -9.88
C ALA A 405 -4.18 -20.60 -9.38
N THR A 406 -4.45 -21.54 -10.28
CA THR A 406 -5.05 -22.85 -9.96
C THR A 406 -4.30 -23.98 -10.65
N ASP A 407 -4.34 -25.17 -10.06
CA ASP A 407 -3.81 -26.40 -10.69
C ASP A 407 -4.90 -27.21 -11.42
N ASN A 408 -4.50 -28.38 -11.95
CA ASN A 408 -5.38 -29.34 -12.61
C ASN A 408 -5.76 -30.54 -11.71
N ALA A 409 -5.50 -30.48 -10.40
CA ALA A 409 -5.86 -31.56 -9.49
C ALA A 409 -7.37 -31.63 -9.26
N TYR A 410 -7.86 -32.74 -8.69
CA TYR A 410 -9.25 -32.82 -8.22
C TYR A 410 -9.33 -33.42 -6.80
N PRO A 411 -9.76 -32.65 -5.78
CA PRO A 411 -10.04 -31.21 -5.84
C PRO A 411 -8.79 -30.40 -6.21
N TYR A 412 -8.98 -29.31 -6.96
CA TYR A 412 -7.88 -28.43 -7.38
C TYR A 412 -7.41 -27.56 -6.20
N HIS A 413 -6.19 -27.03 -6.27
CA HIS A 413 -5.70 -26.02 -5.34
C HIS A 413 -5.68 -24.62 -5.95
N ILE A 414 -5.74 -23.63 -5.07
CA ILE A 414 -5.71 -22.19 -5.38
C ILE A 414 -4.46 -21.63 -4.72
N TYR A 415 -3.66 -20.90 -5.48
CA TYR A 415 -2.34 -20.44 -5.06
C TYR A 415 -2.27 -18.92 -5.09
N GLY A 416 -1.47 -18.34 -4.19
CA GLY A 416 -1.14 -16.92 -4.24
C GLY A 416 0.01 -16.56 -3.31
N ALA A 417 0.75 -15.51 -3.68
CA ALA A 417 1.73 -14.86 -2.83
C ALA A 417 1.03 -13.78 -1.99
N GLN A 418 1.12 -13.89 -0.66
CA GLN A 418 0.50 -12.94 0.27
C GLN A 418 1.55 -11.95 0.78
N GLN A 419 1.22 -10.66 0.74
CA GLN A 419 2.07 -9.61 1.28
C GLN A 419 2.48 -9.86 2.75
N ASP A 420 3.76 -9.58 3.04
CA ASP A 420 4.49 -9.74 4.29
C ASP A 420 4.34 -11.11 4.97
N ASN A 421 4.02 -12.12 4.19
CA ASN A 421 3.81 -13.47 4.67
C ASN A 421 4.33 -14.49 3.64
N SER A 422 4.15 -15.78 3.90
CA SER A 422 4.51 -16.78 2.88
C SER A 422 3.53 -16.74 1.70
N ASN A 423 3.92 -17.33 0.57
CA ASN A 423 2.93 -17.80 -0.39
C ASN A 423 2.12 -18.99 0.19
N VAL A 424 0.99 -19.29 -0.44
CA VAL A 424 0.09 -20.35 0.02
C VAL A 424 -0.54 -21.08 -1.16
N GLY A 425 -0.69 -22.39 -1.03
CA GLY A 425 -1.62 -23.22 -1.80
C GLY A 425 -2.77 -23.67 -0.90
N ILE A 426 -4.01 -23.57 -1.37
CA ILE A 426 -5.25 -23.85 -0.62
C ILE A 426 -6.10 -24.83 -1.40
N ALA A 427 -6.51 -25.94 -0.77
CA ALA A 427 -7.44 -26.86 -1.41
C ALA A 427 -8.80 -26.17 -1.68
N SER A 428 -9.35 -26.36 -2.89
CA SER A 428 -10.63 -25.78 -3.27
C SER A 428 -11.82 -26.31 -2.46
N ARG A 429 -11.70 -27.51 -1.85
CA ARG A 429 -12.69 -28.07 -0.93
C ARG A 429 -12.07 -29.08 0.03
N SER A 430 -12.80 -29.38 1.09
CA SER A 430 -12.48 -30.40 2.08
C SER A 430 -13.73 -31.27 2.33
N ASP A 431 -13.53 -32.56 2.59
CA ASP A 431 -14.61 -33.48 2.97
C ASP A 431 -15.12 -33.21 4.40
N GLU A 432 -14.40 -32.40 5.18
CA GLU A 432 -14.85 -31.89 6.49
C GLU A 432 -15.93 -30.81 6.38
N GLY A 433 -16.27 -30.38 5.15
CA GLY A 433 -17.28 -29.34 4.88
C GLY A 433 -16.79 -27.91 5.08
N VAL A 434 -15.60 -27.72 5.68
CA VAL A 434 -14.92 -26.44 5.86
C VAL A 434 -13.46 -26.56 5.45
N ILE A 435 -12.89 -25.47 4.92
CA ILE A 435 -11.46 -25.37 4.66
C ILE A 435 -10.82 -24.82 5.93
N THR A 436 -9.76 -25.46 6.41
CA THR A 436 -9.01 -25.08 7.61
C THR A 436 -7.52 -24.95 7.27
N ALA A 437 -6.70 -24.58 8.26
CA ALA A 437 -5.26 -24.46 8.07
C ALA A 437 -4.59 -25.76 7.60
N GLN A 438 -5.18 -26.92 7.91
CA GLN A 438 -4.74 -28.25 7.47
C GLN A 438 -4.86 -28.44 5.95
N ASN A 439 -5.70 -27.64 5.29
CA ASN A 439 -5.89 -27.68 3.84
C ASN A 439 -4.99 -26.68 3.10
N TRP A 440 -4.03 -26.06 3.80
CA TRP A 440 -3.09 -25.11 3.23
C TRP A 440 -1.67 -25.65 3.30
N PHE A 441 -0.80 -25.17 2.41
CA PHE A 441 0.63 -25.41 2.46
C PHE A 441 1.41 -24.24 1.87
N VAL A 442 2.69 -24.11 2.24
CA VAL A 442 3.60 -23.14 1.62
C VAL A 442 4.01 -23.66 0.24
N ALA A 443 3.90 -22.81 -0.78
CA ALA A 443 4.11 -23.14 -2.17
C ALA A 443 5.51 -22.70 -2.69
N GLY A 444 6.52 -22.76 -1.82
CA GLY A 444 7.93 -22.67 -2.20
C GLY A 444 8.57 -21.28 -2.33
N GLY A 445 7.87 -20.20 -2.02
CA GLY A 445 8.32 -18.83 -2.29
C GLY A 445 7.93 -17.85 -1.19
N GLY A 446 7.95 -16.55 -1.50
CA GLY A 446 7.74 -15.47 -0.53
C GLY A 446 6.45 -14.69 -0.72
N GLU A 447 6.50 -13.43 -0.29
CA GLU A 447 5.33 -12.57 -0.12
C GLU A 447 4.79 -11.93 -1.40
N CYS A 448 5.62 -11.78 -2.43
CA CYS A 448 5.24 -11.10 -3.67
C CYS A 448 5.37 -12.01 -4.89
N GLY A 449 4.80 -11.58 -6.01
CA GLY A 449 4.95 -12.27 -7.29
C GLY A 449 3.91 -13.35 -7.59
N PHE A 450 4.32 -14.31 -8.41
CA PHE A 450 3.50 -15.35 -9.00
C PHE A 450 3.76 -16.70 -8.35
N VAL A 451 2.72 -17.52 -8.30
CA VAL A 451 2.80 -18.94 -7.90
C VAL A 451 2.17 -19.75 -9.01
N VAL A 452 2.96 -20.61 -9.66
CA VAL A 452 2.63 -21.28 -10.92
C VAL A 452 2.84 -22.79 -10.72
N PRO A 453 1.78 -23.56 -10.43
CA PRO A 453 1.89 -25.02 -10.35
C PRO A 453 2.14 -25.63 -11.74
N ASP A 454 2.94 -26.69 -11.81
CA ASP A 454 3.09 -27.47 -13.04
C ASP A 454 1.76 -28.16 -13.38
N PRO A 455 1.20 -27.97 -14.59
CA PRO A 455 -0.10 -28.52 -14.96
C PRO A 455 -0.14 -30.05 -15.04
N ARG A 456 1.02 -30.72 -15.07
CA ARG A 456 1.16 -32.18 -15.10
C ARG A 456 1.25 -32.78 -13.71
N ASP A 457 1.83 -32.03 -12.77
CA ASP A 457 2.00 -32.43 -11.38
C ASP A 457 1.98 -31.20 -10.47
N TRP A 458 0.85 -30.95 -9.81
CA TRP A 458 0.63 -29.79 -8.93
C TRP A 458 1.62 -29.69 -7.77
N ARG A 459 2.36 -30.77 -7.50
CA ARG A 459 3.37 -30.84 -6.43
C ARG A 459 4.69 -30.22 -6.85
N ILE A 460 4.90 -29.97 -8.14
CA ILE A 460 5.99 -29.15 -8.67
C ILE A 460 5.45 -27.74 -8.88
N ILE A 461 6.03 -26.78 -8.19
CA ILE A 461 5.53 -25.39 -8.17
C ILE A 461 6.67 -24.44 -8.45
N TYR A 462 6.44 -23.49 -9.34
CA TYR A 462 7.33 -22.38 -9.59
C TYR A 462 6.78 -21.16 -8.89
N SER A 463 7.58 -20.49 -8.07
CA SER A 463 7.17 -19.24 -7.43
C SER A 463 8.32 -18.27 -7.43
N ASN A 464 8.03 -16.98 -7.36
CA ASN A 464 9.05 -15.98 -7.16
C ASN A 464 8.69 -15.06 -5.99
N ASN A 465 9.59 -14.14 -5.68
CA ASN A 465 9.41 -13.03 -4.74
C ASN A 465 10.41 -11.92 -5.07
N GLU A 466 10.69 -11.02 -4.11
CA GLU A 466 11.72 -10.01 -4.24
C GLU A 466 13.09 -10.69 -4.23
N GLY A 467 13.60 -10.97 -5.43
CA GLY A 467 15.00 -11.29 -5.67
C GLY A 467 15.30 -12.71 -6.12
N TYR A 468 14.37 -13.66 -6.00
CA TYR A 468 14.61 -15.02 -6.50
C TYR A 468 13.38 -15.74 -7.04
N ILE A 469 13.65 -16.77 -7.85
CA ILE A 469 12.68 -17.72 -8.39
C ILE A 469 12.99 -19.09 -7.78
N THR A 470 12.00 -19.71 -7.15
CA THR A 470 12.11 -21.05 -6.59
C THR A 470 11.30 -22.05 -7.40
N ARG A 471 11.92 -23.17 -7.75
CA ARG A 471 11.24 -24.41 -8.13
C ARG A 471 11.11 -25.29 -6.89
N TYR A 472 9.89 -25.54 -6.45
CA TYR A 472 9.56 -26.25 -5.23
C TYR A 472 8.93 -27.61 -5.51
N ASP A 473 9.43 -28.64 -4.82
CA ASP A 473 8.86 -29.99 -4.81
C ASP A 473 8.13 -30.22 -3.48
N LYS A 474 6.79 -30.19 -3.51
CA LYS A 474 5.95 -30.35 -2.32
C LYS A 474 6.03 -31.75 -1.71
N ASN A 475 6.43 -32.78 -2.45
CA ASN A 475 6.58 -34.13 -1.87
C ASN A 475 7.80 -34.20 -0.96
N LYS A 476 8.89 -33.53 -1.36
CA LYS A 476 10.15 -33.50 -0.60
C LYS A 476 10.25 -32.32 0.35
N GLU A 477 9.40 -31.32 0.15
CA GLU A 477 9.46 -30.02 0.81
C GLU A 477 10.79 -29.29 0.56
N GLU A 478 11.34 -29.49 -0.64
CA GLU A 478 12.61 -28.90 -1.09
C GLU A 478 12.37 -27.77 -2.09
N GLY A 479 13.01 -26.63 -1.86
CA GLY A 479 13.08 -25.52 -2.81
C GLY A 479 14.44 -25.47 -3.50
N GLN A 480 14.44 -25.25 -4.80
CA GLN A 480 15.63 -25.02 -5.60
C GLN A 480 15.59 -23.61 -6.19
N ASP A 481 16.63 -22.82 -5.92
CA ASP A 481 16.81 -21.52 -6.57
C ASP A 481 17.13 -21.74 -8.05
N VAL A 482 16.28 -21.15 -8.91
CA VAL A 482 16.34 -21.19 -10.36
C VAL A 482 16.32 -19.78 -10.95
N SER A 483 16.83 -18.80 -10.19
CA SER A 483 16.87 -17.39 -10.59
C SER A 483 17.77 -17.16 -11.80
N VAL A 484 17.40 -16.19 -12.63
CA VAL A 484 18.19 -15.77 -13.80
C VAL A 484 19.55 -15.21 -13.38
N TRP A 485 19.54 -14.40 -12.32
CA TRP A 485 20.68 -13.62 -11.86
C TRP A 485 20.59 -13.42 -10.34
N PRO A 486 21.70 -13.45 -9.59
CA PRO A 486 21.69 -13.11 -8.17
C PRO A 486 21.37 -11.61 -7.99
N LEU A 487 20.33 -11.30 -7.21
CA LEU A 487 19.85 -9.94 -7.05
C LEU A 487 20.18 -9.39 -5.65
N ASP A 488 20.77 -8.18 -5.61
CA ASP A 488 20.89 -7.36 -4.40
C ASP A 488 20.33 -5.97 -4.69
N ASN A 489 19.10 -5.72 -4.25
CA ASN A 489 18.38 -4.46 -4.47
C ASN A 489 18.66 -3.43 -3.36
N ALA A 490 19.31 -3.83 -2.27
CA ALA A 490 19.35 -3.03 -1.05
C ALA A 490 20.13 -1.74 -1.25
N GLY A 491 19.43 -0.61 -1.26
CA GLY A 491 20.05 0.72 -1.37
C GLY A 491 20.45 1.13 -2.79
N HIS A 492 20.14 0.32 -3.81
CA HIS A 492 20.48 0.58 -5.21
C HIS A 492 19.30 1.09 -6.05
N GLY A 493 19.50 2.17 -6.81
CA GLY A 493 18.55 2.54 -7.86
C GLY A 493 18.58 1.50 -8.99
N ALA A 494 17.50 1.42 -9.77
CA ALA A 494 17.44 0.49 -10.90
C ALA A 494 18.56 0.73 -11.94
N ILE A 495 19.13 1.94 -11.98
CA ILE A 495 20.24 2.31 -12.86
C ILE A 495 21.53 1.54 -12.58
N ASP A 496 21.74 1.08 -11.35
CA ASP A 496 22.96 0.38 -10.92
C ASP A 496 22.89 -1.13 -11.22
N LEU A 497 21.72 -1.64 -11.61
CA LEU A 497 21.47 -3.06 -11.79
C LEU A 497 21.75 -3.52 -13.22
N VAL A 498 22.28 -4.74 -13.34
CA VAL A 498 22.47 -5.41 -14.64
C VAL A 498 21.11 -5.70 -15.29
N HIS A 499 20.19 -6.25 -14.52
CA HIS A 499 18.80 -6.52 -14.90
C HIS A 499 17.86 -5.90 -13.89
N ARG A 500 16.79 -5.25 -14.38
CA ARG A 500 15.80 -4.54 -13.57
C ARG A 500 14.60 -5.44 -13.33
N PHE A 501 14.66 -6.25 -12.28
CA PHE A 501 13.53 -7.08 -11.85
C PHE A 501 12.59 -6.27 -10.96
N GLN A 502 11.31 -6.25 -11.30
CA GLN A 502 10.29 -5.57 -10.51
C GLN A 502 9.92 -6.41 -9.26
N TRP A 503 9.49 -5.75 -8.18
CA TRP A 503 8.88 -6.37 -6.99
C TRP A 503 7.89 -7.53 -7.28
N ILE A 504 7.11 -7.41 -8.35
CA ILE A 504 6.16 -8.39 -8.89
C ILE A 504 6.64 -8.80 -10.28
N THR A 505 7.75 -9.53 -10.33
CA THR A 505 8.30 -10.02 -11.60
C THR A 505 7.37 -11.06 -12.24
N PRO A 506 7.03 -10.98 -13.54
CA PRO A 506 6.23 -11.99 -14.23
C PRO A 506 6.91 -13.36 -14.24
N LEU A 507 6.15 -14.43 -14.00
CA LEU A 507 6.61 -15.81 -14.10
C LEU A 507 5.49 -16.67 -14.67
N LEU A 508 5.80 -17.49 -15.67
CA LEU A 508 4.85 -18.44 -16.24
C LEU A 508 5.53 -19.69 -16.81
N LEU A 509 4.75 -20.77 -16.89
CA LEU A 509 5.07 -21.95 -17.69
C LEU A 509 4.42 -21.83 -19.06
N SER A 510 5.08 -22.38 -20.09
CA SER A 510 4.46 -22.47 -21.41
C SER A 510 3.20 -23.34 -21.37
N PRO A 511 2.05 -22.90 -21.92
CA PRO A 511 0.89 -23.75 -22.08
C PRO A 511 1.09 -24.89 -23.10
N HIS A 512 2.16 -24.86 -23.90
CA HIS A 512 2.47 -25.89 -24.91
C HIS A 512 3.50 -26.90 -24.43
N ASN A 513 4.45 -26.47 -23.58
CA ASN A 513 5.47 -27.34 -23.01
C ASN A 513 5.83 -26.90 -21.58
N PRO A 514 5.32 -27.56 -20.52
CA PRO A 514 5.57 -27.15 -19.14
C PRO A 514 7.03 -27.28 -18.66
N ASP A 515 7.95 -27.81 -19.46
CA ASP A 515 9.40 -27.75 -19.19
C ASP A 515 9.99 -26.35 -19.49
N VAL A 516 9.24 -25.54 -20.24
CA VAL A 516 9.61 -24.18 -20.63
C VAL A 516 9.07 -23.18 -19.62
N VAL A 517 9.99 -22.41 -19.02
CA VAL A 517 9.69 -21.36 -18.05
C VAL A 517 10.06 -20.01 -18.65
N TYR A 518 9.20 -19.00 -18.45
CA TYR A 518 9.47 -17.62 -18.83
C TYR A 518 9.43 -16.71 -17.61
N THR A 519 10.34 -15.74 -17.58
CA THR A 519 10.35 -14.61 -16.64
C THR A 519 10.85 -13.36 -17.36
N ALA A 520 10.77 -12.20 -16.73
CA ALA A 520 11.21 -10.96 -17.36
C ALA A 520 11.80 -9.93 -16.38
N ALA A 521 12.73 -9.14 -16.89
CA ALA A 521 13.22 -7.90 -16.30
C ALA A 521 12.88 -6.76 -17.28
N GLU A 522 13.86 -5.97 -17.72
CA GLU A 522 13.72 -5.13 -18.92
C GLU A 522 13.69 -5.93 -20.23
N CYS A 523 14.09 -7.19 -20.17
CA CYS A 523 14.10 -8.14 -21.27
C CYS A 523 13.45 -9.48 -20.85
N VAL A 524 13.13 -10.33 -21.83
CA VAL A 524 12.49 -11.63 -21.61
C VAL A 524 13.54 -12.72 -21.51
N PHE A 525 13.40 -13.56 -20.48
CA PHE A 525 14.22 -14.76 -20.29
C PHE A 525 13.38 -16.02 -20.49
N LYS A 526 14.00 -17.01 -21.14
CA LYS A 526 13.43 -18.33 -21.39
C LYS A 526 14.36 -19.40 -20.86
N SER A 527 13.81 -20.35 -20.11
CA SER A 527 14.45 -21.62 -19.79
C SER A 527 13.71 -22.75 -20.51
N THR A 528 14.44 -23.78 -20.96
CA THR A 528 13.88 -25.02 -21.52
C THR A 528 14.23 -26.24 -20.68
N ASP A 529 14.75 -26.02 -19.48
CA ASP A 529 15.27 -27.04 -18.56
C ASP A 529 14.81 -26.75 -17.12
N HIS A 530 13.56 -26.33 -16.96
CA HIS A 530 12.93 -26.10 -15.64
C HIS A 530 13.56 -24.97 -14.81
N GLY A 531 14.16 -23.97 -15.44
CA GLY A 531 14.82 -22.84 -14.79
C GLY A 531 16.29 -23.09 -14.43
N MET A 532 16.85 -24.25 -14.79
CA MET A 532 18.24 -24.60 -14.47
C MET A 532 19.25 -23.76 -15.28
N SER A 533 18.86 -23.33 -16.47
CA SER A 533 19.59 -22.35 -17.28
C SER A 533 18.63 -21.42 -18.02
N TRP A 534 19.08 -20.20 -18.29
CA TRP A 534 18.27 -19.15 -18.91
C TRP A 534 18.94 -18.59 -20.16
N THR A 535 18.13 -18.34 -21.18
CA THR A 535 18.50 -17.61 -22.40
C THR A 535 17.72 -16.31 -22.45
N GLN A 536 18.41 -15.18 -22.63
CA GLN A 536 17.77 -13.92 -22.96
C GLN A 536 17.26 -13.99 -24.41
N ILE A 537 15.95 -13.81 -24.60
CA ILE A 537 15.28 -13.91 -25.92
C ILE A 537 14.70 -12.58 -26.38
N SER A 538 15.11 -11.46 -25.79
CA SER A 538 14.80 -10.12 -26.28
C SER A 538 15.92 -9.16 -25.90
N ASN A 539 16.03 -8.03 -26.58
CA ASN A 539 16.76 -6.88 -26.02
C ASN A 539 15.92 -6.22 -24.92
N ASP A 540 16.38 -5.09 -24.40
CA ASP A 540 15.56 -4.21 -23.57
C ASP A 540 14.32 -3.78 -24.39
N LEU A 541 13.13 -4.17 -23.90
CA LEU A 541 11.83 -3.89 -24.54
C LEU A 541 11.18 -2.61 -23.98
N THR A 542 11.89 -1.85 -23.16
CA THR A 542 11.37 -0.66 -22.49
C THR A 542 11.89 0.59 -23.18
N LYS A 543 11.39 1.76 -22.78
CA LYS A 543 11.93 3.07 -23.15
C LYS A 543 13.31 3.32 -22.56
N ASN A 544 13.67 2.59 -21.49
CA ASN A 544 14.96 2.66 -20.82
C ASN A 544 15.37 4.10 -20.47
N ASP A 545 14.43 4.86 -19.92
CA ASP A 545 14.61 6.24 -19.51
C ASP A 545 15.42 6.30 -18.21
N LYS A 546 16.74 6.45 -18.35
CA LYS A 546 17.67 6.51 -17.21
C LYS A 546 17.36 7.60 -16.19
N SER A 547 16.59 8.64 -16.55
CA SER A 547 16.14 9.65 -15.58
C SER A 547 15.11 9.10 -14.57
N LYS A 548 14.44 7.99 -14.90
CA LYS A 548 13.42 7.31 -14.07
C LYS A 548 13.94 6.06 -13.35
N GLN A 549 15.23 5.78 -13.46
CA GLN A 549 15.87 4.62 -12.83
C GLN A 549 16.71 5.02 -11.61
N GLN A 550 16.57 6.27 -11.15
CA GLN A 550 17.31 6.82 -10.03
C GLN A 550 16.78 6.29 -8.69
N PRO A 551 17.57 6.38 -7.60
CA PRO A 551 17.08 6.11 -6.25
C PRO A 551 15.84 6.93 -5.88
N SER A 552 14.89 6.28 -5.21
CA SER A 552 13.61 6.86 -4.78
C SER A 552 13.64 7.29 -3.31
N GLY A 553 12.79 8.25 -2.92
CA GLY A 553 12.53 8.68 -1.54
C GLY A 553 12.59 10.19 -1.29
N GLY A 554 13.20 10.95 -2.20
CA GLY A 554 13.22 12.41 -2.15
C GLY A 554 14.29 12.98 -1.19
N PRO A 555 14.07 14.18 -0.63
CA PRO A 555 15.14 14.95 0.01
C PRO A 555 15.54 14.50 1.42
N LEU A 556 14.75 13.63 2.07
CA LEU A 556 14.94 13.26 3.49
C LEU A 556 15.38 11.81 3.68
N THR A 557 14.54 10.86 3.25
CA THR A 557 14.82 9.42 3.40
C THR A 557 14.62 8.72 2.08
N ASN A 558 15.59 7.88 1.69
CA ASN A 558 15.44 7.02 0.52
C ASN A 558 14.51 5.84 0.85
N ASP A 559 13.71 5.42 -0.12
CA ASP A 559 12.91 4.19 -0.09
C ASP A 559 13.25 3.40 -1.36
N ILE A 560 14.05 2.36 -1.17
CA ILE A 560 14.62 1.58 -2.27
C ILE A 560 14.29 0.12 -1.99
N THR A 561 13.07 -0.25 -2.35
CA THR A 561 12.51 -1.59 -2.12
C THR A 561 12.14 -2.26 -3.43
N SER A 562 12.73 -1.88 -4.57
CA SER A 562 12.38 -2.32 -5.93
C SER A 562 10.93 -2.08 -6.41
N VAL A 563 10.00 -1.67 -5.55
CA VAL A 563 8.63 -1.29 -5.92
C VAL A 563 8.61 -0.13 -6.91
N GLU A 564 9.55 0.80 -6.78
CA GLU A 564 9.72 1.97 -7.64
C GLU A 564 10.64 1.72 -8.84
N TYR A 565 11.12 0.48 -9.04
CA TYR A 565 11.83 0.15 -10.26
C TYR A 565 10.86 0.22 -11.44
N TYR A 566 11.32 0.92 -12.48
CA TYR A 566 10.56 1.28 -13.66
C TYR A 566 11.39 1.00 -14.91
N ASP A 567 10.75 1.06 -16.07
CA ASP A 567 11.30 0.54 -17.32
C ASP A 567 11.58 -0.96 -17.17
N THR A 568 10.53 -1.69 -16.80
CA THR A 568 10.51 -3.16 -16.65
C THR A 568 9.34 -3.76 -17.42
N ILE A 569 9.46 -5.03 -17.80
CA ILE A 569 8.34 -5.82 -18.32
C ILE A 569 7.50 -6.25 -17.12
N PHE A 570 6.32 -5.64 -16.99
CA PHE A 570 5.42 -5.84 -15.86
C PHE A 570 4.40 -6.96 -16.09
N ALA A 571 4.19 -7.34 -17.35
CA ALA A 571 3.29 -8.44 -17.72
C ALA A 571 3.87 -9.25 -18.88
N LEU A 572 3.78 -10.59 -18.79
CA LEU A 572 4.26 -11.51 -19.81
C LEU A 572 3.24 -12.65 -20.00
N ALA A 573 2.95 -13.01 -21.25
CA ALA A 573 2.06 -14.11 -21.56
C ALA A 573 2.42 -14.81 -22.88
N GLU A 574 2.46 -16.14 -22.87
CA GLU A 574 2.49 -16.94 -24.12
C GLU A 574 1.06 -17.24 -24.59
N SER A 575 0.82 -17.13 -25.90
CA SER A 575 -0.46 -17.45 -26.51
C SER A 575 -0.79 -18.93 -26.34
N PRO A 576 -1.97 -19.30 -25.80
CA PRO A 576 -2.40 -20.70 -25.74
C PRO A 576 -2.78 -21.27 -27.11
N LYS A 577 -2.81 -20.44 -28.18
CA LYS A 577 -3.20 -20.87 -29.53
C LYS A 577 -2.02 -21.17 -30.44
N LYS A 578 -0.86 -20.57 -30.17
CA LYS A 578 0.33 -20.73 -31.01
C LYS A 578 1.59 -20.62 -30.15
N GLN A 579 2.33 -21.73 -30.08
CA GLN A 579 3.61 -21.78 -29.41
C GLN A 579 4.59 -20.75 -30.00
N GLY A 580 5.38 -20.12 -29.14
CA GLY A 580 6.36 -19.10 -29.54
C GLY A 580 5.73 -17.74 -29.90
N THR A 581 4.42 -17.57 -29.69
CA THR A 581 3.79 -16.25 -29.73
C THR A 581 3.68 -15.69 -28.32
N ILE A 582 4.47 -14.68 -28.00
CA ILE A 582 4.63 -14.14 -26.64
C ILE A 582 4.33 -12.65 -26.66
N TRP A 583 3.56 -12.17 -25.69
CA TRP A 583 3.23 -10.78 -25.46
C TRP A 583 3.95 -10.28 -24.21
N ALA A 584 4.59 -9.12 -24.30
CA ALA A 584 5.22 -8.43 -23.18
C ALA A 584 4.61 -7.03 -23.03
N GLY A 585 4.16 -6.68 -21.84
CA GLY A 585 3.69 -5.33 -21.50
C GLY A 585 4.63 -4.69 -20.49
N THR A 586 5.08 -3.47 -20.78
CA THR A 586 6.00 -2.72 -19.91
C THR A 586 5.26 -1.74 -19.02
N ASP A 587 5.82 -1.45 -17.84
CA ASP A 587 5.30 -0.44 -16.92
C ASP A 587 5.38 1.00 -17.48
N ASP A 588 6.14 1.20 -18.55
CA ASP A 588 6.26 2.46 -19.29
C ASP A 588 5.29 2.62 -20.47
N GLY A 589 4.38 1.66 -20.67
CA GLY A 589 3.26 1.73 -21.58
C GLY A 589 3.52 1.23 -23.00
N LEU A 590 4.53 0.38 -23.20
CA LEU A 590 4.74 -0.35 -24.44
C LEU A 590 4.12 -1.75 -24.36
N VAL A 591 3.69 -2.26 -25.51
CA VAL A 591 3.23 -3.63 -25.69
C VAL A 591 3.95 -4.21 -26.88
N HIS A 592 4.65 -5.30 -26.65
CA HIS A 592 5.46 -5.99 -27.64
C HIS A 592 4.91 -7.39 -27.92
N VAL A 593 5.12 -7.85 -29.15
CA VAL A 593 4.79 -9.22 -29.54
C VAL A 593 5.90 -9.84 -30.35
N THR A 594 6.23 -11.09 -30.01
CA THR A 594 6.97 -11.99 -30.90
C THR A 594 6.03 -13.09 -31.38
N THR A 595 6.25 -13.57 -32.61
CA THR A 595 5.51 -14.72 -33.18
C THR A 595 6.42 -15.84 -33.66
N ASP A 596 7.71 -15.72 -33.37
CA ASP A 596 8.82 -16.58 -33.78
C ASP A 596 9.73 -16.96 -32.61
N ASP A 597 9.14 -17.11 -31.42
CA ASP A 597 9.77 -17.59 -30.18
C ASP A 597 10.91 -16.67 -29.69
N GLY A 598 10.70 -15.36 -29.78
CA GLY A 598 11.60 -14.34 -29.27
C GLY A 598 12.70 -13.90 -30.24
N LYS A 599 12.77 -14.44 -31.45
CA LYS A 599 13.80 -14.03 -32.42
C LYS A 599 13.60 -12.58 -32.88
N ASN A 600 12.35 -12.18 -33.09
CA ASN A 600 11.98 -10.81 -33.42
C ASN A 600 10.82 -10.35 -32.55
N TRP A 601 10.89 -9.10 -32.10
CA TRP A 601 9.85 -8.41 -31.34
C TRP A 601 9.41 -7.18 -32.13
N ALA A 602 8.09 -6.99 -32.22
CA ALA A 602 7.45 -5.86 -32.88
C ALA A 602 6.84 -4.89 -31.86
#